data_AF-C6PXX5-F1
#
_entry.id   AF-C6PXX5-F1
#
_cell.length_a   1.000
_cell.length_b   1.000
_cell.length_c   1.000
_cell.angle_alpha   90.00
_cell.angle_beta   90.00
_cell.angle_gamma   90.00
#
_symmetry.space_group_name_H-M   'P 1'
#
loop_
_entity.id
_entity.type
_entity.pdbx_description
1 polymer ?
#
loop_
_entity_poly.entity_id
_entity_poly.type
_entity_poly.pdbx_seq_one_letter_code
_entity_poly.pdbx_strand_id
1 'polypeptide(L)' 'MIDIHTHILPQIDDGAKSLKDTVEMLKEVEQNGIKKVVTTPHYI' A
#
# COMPACT_ATOMS: atom_id res chain seq x y z
N MET A 1 7.05 12.73 4.04
CA MET A 1 7.27 12.25 2.65
C MET A 1 5.95 11.72 2.10
N ILE A 2 5.75 11.78 0.77
CA ILE A 2 4.59 11.19 0.08
C ILE A 2 5.12 10.07 -0.80
N ASP A 3 4.58 8.86 -0.64
CA ASP A 3 4.80 7.77 -1.59
C ASP A 3 3.67 7.79 -2.63
N ILE A 4 4.06 7.80 -3.91
CA ILE A 4 3.16 7.99 -5.03
C ILE A 4 2.88 6.70 -5.81
N HIS A 5 3.48 5.57 -5.43
CA HIS A 5 3.29 4.31 -6.13
C HIS A 5 3.17 3.14 -5.15
N THR A 6 1.93 2.72 -4.86
CA THR A 6 1.68 1.65 -3.90
C THR A 6 0.52 0.74 -4.30
N HIS A 7 0.64 -0.54 -3.96
CA HIS A 7 -0.33 -1.60 -4.25
C HIS A 7 -0.94 -2.12 -2.93
N ILE A 8 -1.53 -1.20 -2.16
CA ILE A 8 -2.02 -1.49 -0.80
C ILE A 8 -3.47 -1.98 -0.75
N LEU A 9 -4.23 -1.89 -1.84
CA LEU A 9 -5.62 -2.31 -1.87
C LEU A 9 -5.71 -3.84 -1.86
N PRO A 10 -6.43 -4.44 -0.90
CA PRO A 10 -6.47 -5.89 -0.77
C PRO A 10 -7.29 -6.53 -1.90
N GLN A 11 -6.76 -7.61 -2.49
CA GLN A 11 -7.44 -8.42 -3.50
C GLN A 11 -7.79 -7.67 -4.81
N ILE A 12 -7.06 -6.59 -5.14
CA ILE A 12 -7.24 -5.86 -6.40
C ILE A 12 -6.25 -6.31 -7.47
N ASP A 13 -5.00 -6.54 -7.10
CA ASP A 13 -3.92 -6.97 -7.97
C ASP A 13 -2.92 -7.88 -7.22
N ASP A 14 -1.66 -7.89 -7.64
CA ASP A 14 -0.56 -8.65 -7.07
C ASP A 14 0.06 -8.03 -5.80
N GLY A 15 -0.51 -6.93 -5.29
CA GLY A 15 -0.16 -6.32 -4.03
C GLY A 15 -0.71 -7.06 -2.79
N ALA A 16 -1.41 -6.32 -1.92
CA ALA A 16 -1.95 -6.86 -0.67
C ALA A 16 -2.97 -8.00 -0.92
N LYS A 17 -2.81 -9.14 -0.23
CA LYS A 17 -3.74 -10.28 -0.38
C LYS A 17 -4.90 -10.25 0.61
N SER A 18 -4.74 -9.51 1.70
CA SER A 18 -5.75 -9.38 2.75
C SER A 18 -5.73 -8.00 3.39
N LEU A 19 -6.79 -7.63 4.12
CA LEU A 19 -6.80 -6.40 4.92
C LEU A 19 -5.69 -6.39 5.97
N LYS A 20 -5.29 -7.56 6.47
CA LYS A 20 -4.18 -7.67 7.42
C LYS A 20 -2.88 -7.25 6.75
N ASP A 21 -2.61 -7.74 5.54
CA ASP A 21 -1.43 -7.41 4.75
C ASP A 21 -1.39 -5.90 4.46
N THR A 22 -2.53 -5.30 4.06
CA THR A 22 -2.65 -3.84 3.88
C THR A 22 -2.21 -3.06 5.13
N VAL A 23 -2.67 -3.49 6.32
CA VAL A 23 -2.33 -2.84 7.58
C VAL A 23 -0.85 -3.02 7.93
N GLU A 24 -0.27 -4.20 7.66
CA GLU A 24 1.16 -4.46 7.87
C GLU A 24 2.02 -3.59 6.94
N MET A 25 1.69 -3.52 5.65
CA MET A 25 2.36 -2.63 4.69
C MET A 25 2.26 -1.16 5.10
N LEU A 26 1.10 -0.69 5.55
CA LEU A 26 0.93 0.71 6.00
C LEU A 26 1.75 1.03 7.25
N LYS A 27 1.94 0.06 8.17
CA LYS A 27 2.83 0.23 9.32
C LYS A 27 4.28 0.38 8.89
N GLU A 28 4.74 -0.40 7.93
CA GLU A 28 6.09 -0.27 7.38
C GLU A 28 6.29 1.07 6.68
N VAL A 29 5.31 1.52 5.89
CA VAL A 29 5.28 2.85 5.27
C VAL A 29 5.42 3.94 6.34
N GLU A 30 4.64 3.86 7.42
CA GLU A 30 4.70 4.82 8.52
C GLU A 30 6.07 4.82 9.23
N GLN A 31 6.62 3.63 9.51
CA GLN A 31 7.93 3.46 10.14
C GLN A 31 9.07 4.07 9.31
N ASN A 32 8.93 4.07 7.98
CA ASN A 32 9.86 4.72 7.05
C ASN A 32 9.64 6.24 6.94
N GLY A 33 8.78 6.85 7.77
CA GLY A 33 8.55 8.30 7.81
C GLY A 33 7.67 8.83 6.67
N ILE A 34 7.00 7.94 5.93
CA ILE A 34 6.02 8.30 4.91
C ILE A 34 4.67 8.50 5.60
N LYS A 35 4.03 9.66 5.37
CA LYS A 35 2.77 10.05 6.04
C LYS A 35 1.58 10.13 5.09
N LYS A 36 1.82 9.98 3.79
CA LYS A 36 0.80 10.02 2.75
C LYS A 36 1.18 9.02 1.67
N VAL A 37 0.20 8.27 1.20
CA VAL A 37 0.34 7.25 0.15
C VAL A 37 -0.72 7.50 -0.92
N VAL A 38 -0.33 7.34 -2.18
CA VAL A 38 -1.24 7.22 -3.32
C VAL A 38 -1.18 5.77 -3.79
N THR A 39 -2.35 5.13 -3.88
CA THR A 39 -2.43 3.78 -4.42
C THR A 39 -2.57 3.82 -5.94
N THR A 40 -1.80 2.99 -6.63
CA THR A 40 -1.71 2.91 -8.10
C THR A 40 -1.73 1.44 -8.53
N PRO A 41 -2.84 0.73 -8.28
CA PRO A 41 -2.93 -0.69 -8.62
C PRO A 41 -2.84 -0.91 -10.13
N HIS A 42 -2.50 -2.12 -10.54
CA HIS A 42 -2.47 -2.49 -11.95
C HIS A 42 -3.88 -2.41 -12.57
N TYR A 43 -3.97 -1.78 -13.75
CA TYR A 43 -5.14 -1.89 -14.62
C TYR A 43 -4.93 -3.08 -15.57
N ILE A 44 -5.93 -3.94 -15.69
CA ILE A 44 -5.90 -5.15 -16.54
C ILE A 44 -6.88 -4.96 -17.70
#